data_AF-A0A1N6F6V2-F1
#
_entry.id   AF-A0A1N6F6V2-F1
#
_cell.length_a   1.000
_cell.length_b   1.000
_cell.length_c   1.000
_cell.angle_alpha   90.00
_cell.angle_beta   90.00
_cell.angle_gamma   90.00
#
_symmetry.space_group_name_H-M   'P 1'
#
loop_
_entity.id
_entity.type
_entity.pdbx_description
1 polymer ?
#
loop_
_entity_poly.entity_id
_entity_poly.type
_entity_poly.pdbx_seq_one_letter_code
_entity_poly.pdbx_strand_id
1 'polypeptide(L)'
;MEIAADKILCMQGDTPHSFYIVKKGTLVATYKDEQNEIQTKNLGPGSTFGEMSLVEGEPLEYTVRAEEDSEIEVIPQSLFQETMEKQPIWMKSIISFLTQRNRIAKENKRKKEFITSFPSLLFILAKSEDKLISLKTIKNELKNFSNLSSLETYKLLLILQDFKLIRLQAESLTIENEKLIELLYDTLRLRAIYKNSSHYILSLTEQAVLSAFVKTASEKGELQPNGLVAVKTTDLAAQTKHSMHGMTLTMRSLESLLQKRLLQAAPQTSTKNNDLPGLEFIEKFSADFDRLLNLVELNRIYPLLDKKLITVQ
;
A
#
# COMPACT_ATOMS: atom_id res chain seq x y z
N MET A 1 1.04 45.61 4.56
CA MET A 1 2.09 45.13 5.48
C MET A 1 3.25 44.63 4.64
N GLU A 2 4.46 45.09 4.92
CA GLU A 2 5.67 44.54 4.30
C GLU A 2 6.27 43.48 5.22
N ILE A 3 6.78 42.40 4.64
CA ILE A 3 7.46 41.33 5.36
C ILE A 3 8.75 40.98 4.63
N ALA A 4 9.87 41.00 5.36
CA ALA A 4 11.17 40.63 4.80
C ALA A 4 11.27 39.12 4.56
N ALA A 5 12.15 38.70 3.66
CA ALA A 5 12.48 37.31 3.41
C ALA A 5 12.79 36.53 4.72
N ASP A 6 12.43 35.25 4.73
CA ASP A 6 12.57 34.31 5.85
C ASP A 6 11.79 34.63 7.14
N LYS A 7 11.00 35.71 7.17
CA LYS A 7 10.15 36.01 8.32
C LYS A 7 8.87 35.17 8.32
N ILE A 8 8.56 34.61 9.48
CA ILE A 8 7.30 33.89 9.73
C ILE A 8 6.22 34.93 10.00
N LEU A 9 5.12 34.83 9.26
CA LEU A 9 3.95 35.68 9.43
C LEU A 9 2.99 35.11 10.47
N CYS A 10 2.77 33.79 10.44
CA CYS A 10 1.90 33.10 11.37
C CYS A 10 2.32 31.63 11.52
N MET A 11 1.97 31.02 12.66
CA MET A 11 2.30 29.63 12.93
C MET A 11 1.06 28.75 12.90
N GLN A 12 1.27 27.49 12.51
CA GLN A 12 0.26 26.45 12.61
C GLN A 12 -0.19 26.29 14.06
N GLY A 13 -1.49 26.13 14.27
CA GLY A 13 -2.09 25.99 15.60
C GLY A 13 -2.38 27.32 16.30
N ASP A 14 -1.85 28.44 15.80
CA ASP A 14 -2.25 29.76 16.29
C ASP A 14 -3.71 30.03 15.94
N THR A 15 -4.41 30.75 16.81
CA THR A 15 -5.72 31.32 16.44
C THR A 15 -5.45 32.61 15.67
N PRO A 16 -5.66 32.68 14.36
CA PRO A 16 -5.37 33.87 13.58
C PRO A 16 -6.40 34.96 13.86
N HIS A 17 -5.93 36.19 13.75
CA HIS A 17 -6.73 37.39 13.99
C HIS A 17 -7.01 38.18 12.70
N SER A 18 -6.66 37.65 11.53
CA SER A 18 -6.77 38.36 10.25
C SER A 18 -6.82 37.42 9.05
N PHE A 19 -7.40 37.93 7.97
CA PHE A 19 -7.38 37.34 6.64
C PHE A 19 -6.32 38.05 5.81
N TYR A 20 -5.54 37.30 5.05
CA TYR A 20 -4.36 37.81 4.36
C TYR A 20 -4.47 37.62 2.85
N ILE A 21 -4.02 38.63 2.09
CA ILE A 21 -3.91 38.56 0.63
C ILE A 21 -2.49 38.91 0.23
N VAL A 22 -1.81 38.04 -0.52
CA VAL A 22 -0.48 38.32 -1.06
C VAL A 22 -0.62 39.33 -2.20
N LYS A 23 -0.02 40.50 -2.08
CA LYS A 23 0.01 41.54 -3.12
C LYS A 23 1.23 41.40 -4.02
N LYS A 24 2.40 41.16 -3.42
CA LYS A 24 3.69 40.94 -4.12
C LYS A 24 4.56 39.97 -3.33
N GLY A 25 5.50 39.35 -4.02
CA GLY A 25 6.43 38.37 -3.46
C GLY A 25 5.83 36.97 -3.36
N THR A 26 6.56 36.08 -2.69
CA THR A 26 6.23 34.66 -2.56
C THR A 26 6.29 34.26 -1.09
N LEU A 27 5.19 33.69 -0.59
CA LEU A 27 5.14 33.04 0.72
C LEU A 27 5.09 31.53 0.56
N VAL A 28 5.50 30.84 1.60
CA VAL A 28 5.50 29.39 1.70
C VAL A 28 4.68 28.99 2.91
N ALA A 29 3.58 28.29 2.67
CA ALA A 29 2.76 27.67 3.71
C ALA A 29 3.25 26.25 3.98
N THR A 30 3.54 25.97 5.25
CA THR A 30 4.05 24.69 5.72
C THR A 30 3.10 24.07 6.74
N TYR A 31 2.76 22.80 6.56
CA TYR A 31 1.95 22.04 7.52
C TYR A 31 2.77 20.87 8.05
N LYS A 32 2.83 20.75 9.38
CA LYS A 32 3.31 19.56 10.07
C LYS A 32 2.12 18.73 10.50
N ASP A 33 2.03 17.50 10.00
CA ASP A 33 1.07 16.54 10.53
C ASP A 33 1.57 15.90 11.84
N GLU A 34 0.75 15.01 12.42
CA GLU A 34 1.09 14.24 13.64
C GLU A 34 2.39 13.42 13.51
N GLN A 35 2.88 13.22 12.29
CA GLN A 35 4.12 12.50 11.98
C GLN A 35 5.32 13.45 11.79
N ASN A 36 5.19 14.75 12.10
CA ASN A 36 6.21 15.80 11.97
C ASN A 36 6.69 16.07 10.53
N GLU A 37 5.95 15.67 9.50
CA GLU A 37 6.34 15.89 8.11
C GLU A 37 5.85 17.24 7.56
N ILE A 38 6.73 17.94 6.82
CA ILE A 38 6.45 19.29 6.31
C ILE A 38 5.89 19.21 4.88
N GLN A 39 4.58 19.38 4.74
CA GLN A 39 3.96 19.68 3.44
C GLN A 39 4.13 21.15 3.13
N THR A 40 4.39 21.50 1.86
CA THR A 40 4.72 22.86 1.44
C THR A 40 3.85 23.31 0.27
N LYS A 41 3.28 24.52 0.36
CA LYS A 41 2.52 25.17 -0.71
C LYS A 41 3.01 26.60 -0.91
N ASN A 42 3.30 26.97 -2.15
CA ASN A 42 3.67 28.34 -2.49
C ASN A 42 2.43 29.21 -2.66
N LEU A 43 2.50 30.43 -2.13
CA LEU A 43 1.46 31.45 -2.17
C LEU A 43 2.05 32.70 -2.83
N GLY A 44 1.79 32.86 -4.13
CA GLY A 44 2.17 34.05 -4.90
C GLY A 44 1.09 35.13 -4.89
N PRO A 45 1.28 36.23 -5.63
CA PRO A 45 0.33 37.34 -5.71
C PRO A 45 -1.10 36.88 -6.04
N GLY A 46 -2.08 37.43 -5.33
CA GLY A 46 -3.50 37.05 -5.42
C GLY A 46 -3.89 35.85 -4.56
N SER A 47 -2.92 35.11 -4.00
CA SER A 47 -3.21 34.05 -3.04
C SER A 47 -3.77 34.62 -1.75
N THR A 48 -4.66 33.86 -1.12
CA THR A 48 -5.31 34.22 0.14
C THR A 48 -5.18 33.10 1.16
N PHE A 49 -5.15 33.45 2.44
CA PHE A 49 -5.08 32.50 3.55
C PHE A 49 -5.61 33.11 4.86
N GLY A 50 -5.97 32.25 5.82
CA GLY A 50 -6.54 32.63 7.12
C GLY A 50 -8.06 32.76 7.13
N GLU A 51 -8.71 32.74 5.96
CA GLU A 51 -10.16 32.84 5.81
C GLU A 51 -10.91 31.70 6.47
N MET A 52 -10.40 30.46 6.34
CA MET A 52 -11.05 29.27 6.90
C MET A 52 -11.14 29.36 8.42
N SER A 53 -10.05 29.79 9.05
CA SER A 53 -10.01 29.97 10.50
C SER A 53 -10.97 31.05 10.99
N LEU A 54 -11.11 32.16 10.26
CA LEU A 54 -12.08 33.20 10.62
C LEU A 54 -13.54 32.75 10.45
N VAL A 55 -13.83 31.90 9.45
CA VAL A 55 -15.19 31.42 9.17
C VAL A 55 -15.61 30.31 10.13
N GLU A 56 -14.74 29.33 10.37
CA GLU A 56 -15.03 28.10 11.12
C GLU A 56 -14.61 28.18 12.59
N GLY A 57 -13.74 29.12 12.96
CA GLY A 57 -13.19 29.24 14.31
C GLY A 57 -12.13 28.18 14.63
N GLU A 58 -11.64 27.43 13.63
CA GLU A 58 -10.55 26.47 13.79
C GLU A 58 -9.18 27.18 13.84
N PRO A 59 -8.15 26.64 14.51
CA PRO A 59 -6.78 27.19 14.45
C PRO A 59 -6.19 27.21 13.03
N LEU A 60 -5.11 27.96 12.83
CA LEU A 60 -4.38 27.97 11.57
C LEU A 60 -3.87 26.57 11.21
N GLU A 61 -4.18 26.12 10.00
CA GLU A 61 -3.69 24.86 9.48
C GLU A 61 -2.20 24.90 9.07
N TYR A 62 -1.62 26.07 8.81
CA TYR A 62 -0.26 26.17 8.25
C TYR A 62 0.56 27.25 8.95
N THR A 63 1.87 27.01 9.05
CA THR A 63 2.87 28.05 9.31
C THR A 63 3.23 28.73 7.99
N VAL A 64 3.08 30.05 7.91
CA VAL A 64 3.36 30.82 6.68
C VAL A 64 4.61 31.65 6.87
N ARG A 65 5.58 31.50 5.97
CA ARG A 65 6.86 32.24 5.95
C ARG A 65 7.07 32.91 4.61
N ALA A 66 7.66 34.11 4.60
CA ALA A 66 8.09 34.76 3.36
C ALA A 66 9.35 34.09 2.79
N GLU A 67 9.34 33.75 1.51
CA GLU A 67 10.53 33.25 0.79
C GLU A 67 11.38 34.40 0.24
N GLU A 68 10.72 35.52 -0.06
CA GLU A 68 11.32 36.77 -0.50
C GLU A 68 10.60 37.97 0.15
N ASP A 69 11.17 39.16 0.03
CA ASP A 69 10.53 40.39 0.50
C ASP A 69 9.15 40.53 -0.17
N SER A 70 8.11 40.58 0.66
CA SER A 70 6.72 40.43 0.21
C SER A 70 5.82 41.54 0.75
N GLU A 71 4.78 41.86 -0.01
CA GLU A 71 3.75 42.82 0.36
C GLU A 71 2.44 42.07 0.58
N ILE A 72 1.84 42.24 1.76
CA ILE A 72 0.64 41.53 2.20
C ILE A 72 -0.44 42.53 2.62
N GLU A 73 -1.64 42.35 2.08
CA GLU A 73 -2.84 43.01 2.58
C GLU A 73 -3.36 42.24 3.79
N VAL A 74 -3.62 42.95 4.88
CA VAL A 74 -4.12 42.36 6.13
C VAL A 74 -5.52 42.90 6.36
N ILE A 75 -6.51 42.01 6.32
CA ILE A 75 -7.90 42.33 6.64
C ILE A 75 -8.17 41.88 8.09
N PRO A 76 -8.36 42.81 9.03
CA PRO A 76 -8.60 42.47 10.43
C PRO A 76 -9.85 41.60 10.61
N GLN A 77 -9.84 40.71 11.59
CA GLN A 77 -10.98 39.86 11.94
C GLN A 77 -12.27 40.66 12.15
N SER A 78 -12.21 41.81 12.81
CA SER A 78 -13.38 42.67 13.03
C SER A 78 -14.01 43.15 11.74
N LEU A 79 -13.19 43.62 10.78
CA LEU A 79 -13.66 44.07 9.47
C LEU A 79 -14.22 42.91 8.64
N PHE A 80 -13.59 41.74 8.72
CA PHE A 80 -14.08 40.53 8.08
C PHE A 80 -15.45 40.11 8.65
N GLN A 81 -15.59 40.08 9.97
CA GLN A 81 -16.83 39.74 10.66
C GLN A 81 -17.95 40.73 10.34
N GLU A 82 -17.70 42.04 10.42
CA GLU A 82 -18.67 43.07 10.05
C GLU A 82 -19.15 42.90 8.59
N THR A 83 -18.24 42.55 7.70
CA THR A 83 -18.58 42.29 6.29
C THR A 83 -19.43 41.04 6.12
N MET A 84 -19.16 39.99 6.90
CA MET A 84 -19.94 38.74 6.91
C MET A 84 -21.32 38.92 7.55
N GLU A 85 -21.46 39.76 8.57
CA GLU A 85 -22.74 40.08 9.22
C GLU A 85 -23.71 40.83 8.28
N LYS A 86 -23.17 41.57 7.30
CA LYS A 86 -23.96 42.21 6.24
C LYS A 86 -24.49 41.21 5.19
N GLN A 87 -24.00 39.97 5.20
CA GLN A 87 -24.44 38.94 4.27
C GLN A 87 -25.65 38.17 4.82
N PRO A 88 -26.48 37.56 3.96
CA PRO A 88 -27.56 36.69 4.41
C PRO A 88 -27.05 35.54 5.29
N ILE A 89 -27.82 35.19 6.33
CA ILE A 89 -27.46 34.16 7.33
C ILE A 89 -27.08 32.82 6.67
N TRP A 90 -27.73 32.45 5.57
CA TRP A 90 -27.45 31.21 4.85
C TRP A 90 -26.07 31.17 4.19
N MET A 91 -25.42 32.32 3.93
CA MET A 91 -24.13 32.38 3.25
C MET A 91 -23.04 31.68 4.07
N LYS A 92 -22.99 31.93 5.38
CA LYS A 92 -22.03 31.26 6.28
C LYS A 92 -22.22 29.74 6.27
N SER A 93 -23.47 29.27 6.28
CA SER A 93 -23.79 27.85 6.21
C SER A 93 -23.33 27.21 4.90
N ILE A 94 -23.48 27.90 3.76
CA ILE A 94 -22.99 27.39 2.47
C ILE A 94 -21.46 27.33 2.44
N ILE A 95 -20.77 28.36 2.95
CA ILE A 95 -19.30 28.36 2.99
C ILE A 95 -18.81 27.17 3.80
N SER A 96 -19.27 27.02 5.05
CA SER A 96 -18.89 25.90 5.93
C SER A 96 -19.23 24.53 5.33
N PHE A 97 -20.36 24.41 4.62
CA PHE A 97 -20.70 23.16 3.93
C PHE A 97 -19.74 22.84 2.78
N LEU A 98 -19.39 23.84 1.95
CA LEU A 98 -18.51 23.66 0.79
C LEU A 98 -17.06 23.39 1.21
N THR A 99 -16.60 24.02 2.29
CA THR A 99 -15.26 23.82 2.86
C THR A 99 -15.13 22.42 3.45
N GLN A 100 -16.10 21.99 4.27
CA GLN A 100 -16.17 20.63 4.80
C GLN A 100 -16.18 19.59 3.67
N ARG A 101 -17.01 19.80 2.63
CA ARG A 101 -17.03 18.89 1.47
C ARG A 101 -15.72 18.87 0.70
N ASN A 102 -15.05 20.01 0.56
CA ASN A 102 -13.73 20.06 -0.07
C ASN A 102 -12.69 19.28 0.75
N ARG A 103 -12.71 19.41 2.08
CA ARG A 103 -11.81 18.68 2.98
C ARG A 103 -12.02 17.17 2.85
N ILE A 104 -13.27 16.71 2.92
CA ILE A 104 -13.63 15.29 2.71
C ILE A 104 -13.21 14.82 1.32
N ALA A 105 -13.44 15.61 0.27
CA ALA A 105 -13.06 15.24 -1.09
C ALA A 105 -11.54 15.12 -1.26
N LYS A 106 -10.77 16.05 -0.69
CA LYS A 106 -9.29 16.00 -0.68
C LYS A 106 -8.79 14.77 0.08
N GLU A 107 -9.35 14.48 1.24
CA GLU A 107 -8.97 13.31 2.05
C GLU A 107 -9.29 12.01 1.31
N ASN A 108 -10.48 11.88 0.74
CA ASN A 108 -10.87 10.72 -0.04
C ASN A 108 -10.01 10.53 -1.29
N LYS A 109 -9.65 11.63 -1.97
CA LYS A 109 -8.71 11.60 -3.09
C LYS A 109 -7.34 11.07 -2.64
N ARG A 110 -6.80 11.60 -1.54
CA ARG A 110 -5.53 11.17 -0.94
C ARG A 110 -5.53 9.67 -0.60
N LYS A 111 -6.57 9.20 0.09
CA LYS A 111 -6.75 7.76 0.42
C LYS A 111 -6.82 6.88 -0.82
N LYS A 112 -7.54 7.33 -1.85
CA LYS A 112 -7.64 6.63 -3.12
C LYS A 112 -6.28 6.56 -3.81
N GLU A 113 -5.59 7.69 -3.95
CA GLU A 113 -4.25 7.77 -4.55
C GLU A 113 -3.27 6.83 -3.86
N PHE A 114 -3.27 6.80 -2.51
CA PHE A 114 -2.47 5.87 -1.71
C PHE A 114 -2.70 4.40 -2.08
N ILE A 115 -3.96 3.95 -2.08
CA ILE A 115 -4.31 2.56 -2.40
C ILE A 115 -3.98 2.23 -3.86
N THR A 116 -4.30 3.12 -4.79
CA THR A 116 -4.06 2.89 -6.22
C THR A 116 -2.59 2.97 -6.62
N SER A 117 -1.74 3.57 -5.78
CA SER A 117 -0.29 3.65 -6.02
C SER A 117 0.44 2.36 -5.67
N PHE A 118 -0.16 1.49 -4.85
CA PHE A 118 0.50 0.28 -4.38
C PHE A 118 0.92 -0.67 -5.52
N PRO A 119 0.07 -0.98 -6.54
CA PRO A 119 0.51 -1.73 -7.71
C PRO A 119 1.63 -1.06 -8.49
N SER A 120 1.65 0.28 -8.59
CA SER A 120 2.73 1.01 -9.25
C SER A 120 4.06 0.86 -8.51
N LEU A 121 4.02 0.89 -7.17
CA LEU A 121 5.21 0.62 -6.34
C LEU A 121 5.73 -0.79 -6.58
N LEU A 122 4.85 -1.80 -6.58
CA LEU A 122 5.27 -3.18 -6.85
C LEU A 122 5.85 -3.34 -8.25
N PHE A 123 5.28 -2.67 -9.25
CA PHE A 123 5.80 -2.67 -10.62
C PHE A 123 7.22 -2.08 -10.70
N ILE A 124 7.45 -0.94 -10.05
CA ILE A 124 8.78 -0.30 -10.00
C ILE A 124 9.79 -1.26 -9.37
N LEU A 125 9.43 -1.89 -8.25
CA LEU A 125 10.30 -2.85 -7.54
C LEU A 125 10.51 -4.15 -8.32
N ALA A 126 9.53 -4.61 -9.09
CA ALA A 126 9.67 -5.82 -9.91
C ALA A 126 10.53 -5.57 -11.16
N LYS A 127 10.56 -4.33 -11.67
CA LYS A 127 11.33 -3.96 -12.87
C LYS A 127 12.78 -3.58 -12.57
N SER A 128 13.10 -3.23 -11.33
CA SER A 128 14.47 -2.86 -10.96
C SER A 128 15.41 -4.06 -11.05
N GLU A 129 16.42 -3.96 -11.91
CA GLU A 129 17.49 -4.97 -12.01
C GLU A 129 18.43 -4.94 -10.79
N ASP A 130 18.54 -3.77 -10.13
CA ASP A 130 19.39 -3.58 -8.97
C ASP A 130 18.70 -4.06 -7.68
N LYS A 131 19.41 -4.88 -6.91
CA LYS A 131 18.98 -5.29 -5.57
C LYS A 131 18.95 -4.14 -4.56
N LEU A 132 19.68 -3.06 -4.81
CA LEU A 132 19.77 -1.90 -3.93
C LEU A 132 19.30 -0.65 -4.69
N ILE A 133 18.20 -0.06 -4.21
CA ILE A 133 17.51 1.02 -4.92
C ILE A 133 17.48 2.27 -4.04
N SER A 134 17.79 3.43 -4.62
CA SER A 134 17.70 4.70 -3.89
C SER A 134 16.25 5.10 -3.62
N LEU A 135 15.97 5.51 -2.38
CA LEU A 135 14.65 6.00 -1.99
C LEU A 135 14.26 7.28 -2.74
N LYS A 136 15.24 8.09 -3.15
CA LYS A 136 14.99 9.31 -3.94
C LYS A 136 14.40 8.96 -5.30
N THR A 137 14.91 7.93 -5.96
CA THR A 137 14.40 7.45 -7.25
C THR A 137 12.96 6.98 -7.11
N ILE A 138 12.67 6.12 -6.12
CA ILE A 138 11.31 5.59 -5.89
C ILE A 138 10.32 6.71 -5.59
N LYS A 139 10.69 7.66 -4.72
CA LYS A 139 9.83 8.81 -4.40
C LYS A 139 9.53 9.65 -5.63
N ASN A 140 10.52 9.90 -6.49
CA ASN A 140 10.32 10.64 -7.73
C ASN A 140 9.45 9.89 -8.72
N GLU A 141 9.69 8.59 -8.91
CA GLU A 141 8.87 7.77 -9.81
C GLU A 141 7.42 7.69 -9.35
N LEU A 142 7.15 7.39 -8.07
CA LEU A 142 5.78 7.36 -7.55
C LEU A 142 5.09 8.72 -7.58
N LYS A 143 5.84 9.80 -7.35
CA LYS A 143 5.29 11.15 -7.53
C LYS A 143 4.87 11.38 -8.98
N ASN A 144 5.62 10.88 -9.96
CA ASN A 144 5.28 11.03 -11.38
C ASN A 144 4.15 10.09 -11.83
N PHE A 145 4.16 8.83 -11.38
CA PHE A 145 3.20 7.81 -11.82
C PHE A 145 1.84 7.92 -11.14
N SER A 146 1.81 8.32 -9.87
CA SER A 146 0.59 8.26 -9.06
C SER A 146 0.39 9.48 -8.17
N ASN A 147 1.16 10.56 -8.40
CA ASN A 147 1.08 11.82 -7.67
C ASN A 147 1.21 11.66 -6.15
N LEU A 148 1.91 10.61 -5.72
CA LEU A 148 2.01 10.24 -4.32
C LEU A 148 3.05 11.11 -3.60
N SER A 149 2.74 11.53 -2.37
CA SER A 149 3.70 12.30 -1.57
C SER A 149 4.85 11.42 -1.07
N SER A 150 5.92 12.06 -0.59
CA SER A 150 7.07 11.35 0.00
C SER A 150 6.69 10.57 1.27
N LEU A 151 5.80 11.13 2.10
CA LEU A 151 5.23 10.50 3.29
C LEU A 151 4.51 9.19 2.94
N GLU A 152 3.58 9.29 2.00
CA GLU A 152 2.74 8.18 1.59
C GLU A 152 3.55 7.08 0.92
N THR A 153 4.54 7.47 0.12
CA THR A 153 5.53 6.53 -0.42
C THR A 153 6.22 5.78 0.71
N TYR A 154 6.69 6.48 1.74
CA TYR A 154 7.34 5.86 2.89
C TYR A 154 6.39 4.92 3.66
N LYS A 155 5.12 5.31 3.86
CA LYS A 155 4.08 4.44 4.46
C LYS A 155 3.86 3.15 3.66
N LEU A 156 3.78 3.22 2.33
CA LEU A 156 3.67 2.00 1.50
C LEU A 156 4.92 1.11 1.61
N LEU A 157 6.10 1.72 1.66
CA LEU A 157 7.36 0.98 1.87
C LEU A 157 7.40 0.29 3.23
N LEU A 158 6.93 0.94 4.30
CA LEU A 158 6.80 0.31 5.62
C LEU A 158 5.86 -0.91 5.58
N ILE A 159 4.75 -0.84 4.83
CA ILE A 159 3.85 -1.99 4.65
C ILE A 159 4.59 -3.16 3.98
N LEU A 160 5.40 -2.89 2.94
CA LEU A 160 6.19 -3.94 2.29
C LEU A 160 7.26 -4.51 3.22
N GLN A 161 7.87 -3.68 4.07
CA GLN A 161 8.84 -4.14 5.07
C GLN A 161 8.18 -5.02 6.15
N ASP A 162 6.97 -4.68 6.60
CA ASP A 162 6.21 -5.49 7.56
C ASP A 162 5.94 -6.90 7.01
N PHE A 163 5.75 -7.01 5.69
CA PHE A 163 5.62 -8.29 5.00
C PHE A 163 6.95 -8.95 4.62
N LYS A 164 8.09 -8.38 5.02
CA LYS A 164 9.45 -8.87 4.73
C LYS A 164 9.71 -9.04 3.22
N LEU A 165 9.14 -8.15 2.41
CA LEU A 165 9.38 -8.12 0.96
C LEU A 165 10.60 -7.26 0.62
N ILE A 166 10.81 -6.23 1.44
CA ILE A 166 11.93 -5.29 1.32
C ILE A 166 12.52 -5.03 2.71
N ARG A 167 13.73 -4.50 2.71
CA ARG A 167 14.38 -3.95 3.89
C ARG A 167 14.79 -2.51 3.62
N LEU A 168 14.28 -1.58 4.43
CA LEU A 168 14.61 -0.16 4.32
C LEU A 168 15.89 0.16 5.07
N GLN A 169 16.67 1.04 4.47
CA GLN A 169 17.84 1.72 5.04
C GLN A 169 17.58 3.23 5.02
N ALA A 170 18.54 4.03 5.49
CA ALA A 170 18.37 5.48 5.59
C ALA A 170 18.05 6.17 4.25
N GLU A 171 18.76 5.79 3.17
CA GLU A 171 18.62 6.42 1.84
C GLU A 171 18.33 5.43 0.70
N SER A 172 18.29 4.14 1.02
CA SER A 172 18.15 3.03 0.08
C SER A 172 17.21 1.97 0.63
N LEU A 173 16.79 1.05 -0.25
CA LEU A 173 16.13 -0.18 0.13
C LEU A 173 16.76 -1.37 -0.58
N THR A 174 16.61 -2.54 0.02
CA THR A 174 16.99 -3.81 -0.61
C THR A 174 15.79 -4.71 -0.79
N ILE A 175 15.67 -5.34 -1.97
CA ILE A 175 14.62 -6.33 -2.25
C ILE A 175 15.02 -7.67 -1.64
N GLU A 176 14.18 -8.21 -0.76
CA GLU A 176 14.42 -9.52 -0.11
C GLU A 176 13.80 -10.67 -0.92
N ASN A 177 12.62 -10.47 -1.50
CA ASN A 177 11.92 -11.50 -2.28
C ASN A 177 11.28 -10.92 -3.55
N GLU A 178 12.07 -10.87 -4.62
CA GLU A 178 11.69 -10.36 -5.94
C GLU A 178 10.52 -11.14 -6.56
N LYS A 179 10.59 -12.48 -6.54
CA LYS A 179 9.55 -13.35 -7.11
C LYS A 179 8.20 -13.15 -6.44
N LEU A 180 8.18 -12.94 -5.12
CA LEU A 180 6.94 -12.69 -4.38
C LEU A 180 6.35 -11.31 -4.68
N ILE A 181 7.19 -10.29 -4.89
CA ILE A 181 6.75 -8.96 -5.33
C ILE A 181 6.10 -9.05 -6.73
N GLU A 182 6.74 -9.77 -7.66
CA GLU A 182 6.21 -10.01 -9.01
C GLU A 182 4.85 -10.75 -8.97
N LEU A 183 4.77 -11.83 -8.19
CA LEU A 183 3.52 -12.57 -7.99
C LEU A 183 2.40 -11.70 -7.37
N LEU A 184 2.75 -10.85 -6.41
CA LEU A 184 1.79 -9.94 -5.78
C LEU A 184 1.31 -8.88 -6.77
N TYR A 185 2.21 -8.31 -7.57
CA TYR A 185 1.88 -7.37 -8.65
C TYR A 185 0.92 -8.01 -9.66
N ASP A 186 1.25 -9.20 -10.18
CA ASP A 186 0.42 -9.91 -11.15
C ASP A 186 -0.95 -10.26 -10.58
N THR A 187 -0.99 -10.67 -9.30
CA THR A 187 -2.26 -10.98 -8.62
C THR A 187 -3.17 -9.75 -8.54
N LEU A 188 -2.63 -8.59 -8.17
CA LEU A 188 -3.37 -7.34 -8.09
C LEU A 188 -3.79 -6.84 -9.48
N ARG A 189 -2.90 -6.96 -10.47
CA ARG A 189 -3.16 -6.62 -11.87
C ARG A 189 -4.31 -7.47 -12.44
N LEU A 190 -4.30 -8.78 -12.22
CA LEU A 190 -5.35 -9.68 -12.67
C LEU A 190 -6.70 -9.37 -12.01
N ARG A 191 -6.70 -9.07 -10.70
CA ARG A 191 -7.92 -8.63 -9.98
C ARG A 191 -8.47 -7.33 -10.58
N ALA A 192 -7.60 -6.38 -10.92
CA ALA A 192 -8.02 -5.10 -11.52
C ALA A 192 -8.64 -5.28 -12.91
N ILE A 193 -8.08 -6.15 -13.76
CA ILE A 193 -8.55 -6.36 -15.14
C ILE A 193 -9.79 -7.24 -15.18
N TYR A 194 -9.76 -8.40 -14.52
CA TYR A 194 -10.78 -9.43 -14.69
C TYR A 194 -11.84 -9.46 -13.58
N LYS A 195 -11.67 -8.67 -12.51
CA LYS A 195 -12.55 -8.63 -11.31
C LYS A 195 -12.74 -9.98 -10.60
N ASN A 196 -12.00 -11.02 -10.99
CA ASN A 196 -12.01 -12.35 -10.37
C ASN A 196 -10.76 -12.56 -9.51
N SER A 197 -10.84 -13.51 -8.58
CA SER A 197 -9.66 -13.99 -7.85
C SER A 197 -8.68 -14.65 -8.83
N SER A 198 -7.42 -14.18 -8.82
CA SER A 198 -6.34 -14.77 -9.60
C SER A 198 -6.22 -16.27 -9.34
N HIS A 199 -5.74 -17.05 -10.32
CA HIS A 199 -5.40 -18.47 -10.15
C HIS A 199 -4.31 -18.69 -9.09
N TYR A 200 -3.56 -17.64 -8.73
CA TYR A 200 -2.59 -17.65 -7.63
C TYR A 200 -3.23 -17.61 -6.23
N ILE A 201 -4.50 -17.19 -6.12
CA ILE A 201 -5.24 -17.22 -4.86
C ILE A 201 -5.84 -18.61 -4.68
N LEU A 202 -5.44 -19.26 -3.59
CA LEU A 202 -5.73 -20.64 -3.27
C LEU A 202 -7.01 -20.73 -2.43
N SER A 203 -7.74 -21.84 -2.58
CA SER A 203 -8.79 -22.18 -1.61
C SER A 203 -8.18 -22.55 -0.25
N LEU A 204 -9.00 -22.55 0.80
CA LEU A 204 -8.57 -22.99 2.15
C LEU A 204 -7.98 -24.40 2.14
N THR A 205 -8.58 -25.31 1.35
CA THR A 205 -8.09 -26.69 1.22
C THR A 205 -6.74 -26.74 0.49
N GLU A 206 -6.59 -26.00 -0.61
CA GLU A 206 -5.33 -25.91 -1.35
C GLU A 206 -4.20 -25.34 -0.49
N GLN A 207 -4.48 -24.26 0.25
CA GLN A 207 -3.52 -23.62 1.14
C GLN A 207 -3.09 -24.55 2.29
N ALA A 208 -4.02 -25.32 2.86
CA ALA A 208 -3.71 -26.29 3.90
C ALA A 208 -2.87 -27.47 3.38
N VAL A 209 -3.13 -27.97 2.16
CA VAL A 209 -2.29 -29.02 1.56
C VAL A 209 -0.89 -28.48 1.27
N LEU A 210 -0.78 -27.31 0.62
CA LEU A 210 0.52 -26.78 0.22
C LEU A 210 1.38 -26.35 1.41
N SER A 211 0.79 -25.77 2.46
CA SER A 211 1.52 -25.48 3.70
C SER A 211 2.04 -26.75 4.38
N ALA A 212 1.24 -27.82 4.42
CA ALA A 212 1.69 -29.12 4.90
C ALA A 212 2.80 -29.70 4.00
N PHE A 213 2.70 -29.55 2.68
CA PHE A 213 3.73 -29.98 1.74
C PHE A 213 5.04 -29.22 1.95
N VAL A 214 5.02 -27.88 1.99
CA VAL A 214 6.20 -27.04 2.20
C VAL A 214 6.89 -27.39 3.53
N LYS A 215 6.11 -27.60 4.59
CA LYS A 215 6.66 -28.02 5.89
C LYS A 215 7.31 -29.41 5.80
N THR A 216 6.62 -30.39 5.22
CA THR A 216 7.17 -31.75 5.08
C THR A 216 8.40 -31.77 4.18
N ALA A 217 8.41 -30.99 3.11
CA ALA A 217 9.54 -30.83 2.20
C ALA A 217 10.75 -30.20 2.90
N SER A 218 10.54 -29.26 3.83
CA SER A 218 11.63 -28.66 4.60
C SER A 218 12.27 -29.62 5.62
N GLU A 219 11.51 -30.59 6.14
CA GLU A 219 11.98 -31.54 7.17
C GLU A 219 12.49 -32.86 6.58
N LYS A 220 11.85 -33.36 5.52
CA LYS A 220 12.02 -34.71 4.97
C LYS A 220 12.02 -34.75 3.43
N GLY A 221 12.16 -33.61 2.76
CA GLY A 221 12.15 -33.54 1.30
C GLY A 221 13.37 -34.21 0.67
N GLU A 222 13.13 -34.98 -0.40
CA GLU A 222 14.18 -35.58 -1.22
C GLU A 222 14.34 -34.75 -2.51
N LEU A 223 15.50 -34.11 -2.71
CA LEU A 223 15.79 -33.35 -3.94
C LEU A 223 15.96 -34.32 -5.12
N GLN A 224 15.19 -34.14 -6.18
CA GLN A 224 15.25 -34.94 -7.39
C GLN A 224 16.21 -34.34 -8.44
N PRO A 225 16.72 -35.15 -9.39
CA PRO A 225 17.62 -34.67 -10.46
C PRO A 225 17.03 -33.60 -11.38
N ASN A 226 15.69 -33.49 -11.45
CA ASN A 226 14.96 -32.49 -12.20
C ASN A 226 14.81 -31.15 -11.45
N GLY A 227 15.39 -31.01 -10.25
CA GLY A 227 15.30 -29.82 -9.40
C GLY A 227 14.05 -29.74 -8.53
N LEU A 228 13.13 -30.72 -8.61
CA LEU A 228 11.93 -30.77 -7.78
C LEU A 228 12.21 -31.42 -6.42
N VAL A 229 11.47 -31.03 -5.40
CA VAL A 229 11.52 -31.69 -4.08
C VAL A 229 10.38 -32.68 -3.98
N ALA A 230 10.70 -33.93 -3.64
CA ALA A 230 9.74 -35.00 -3.47
C ALA A 230 9.46 -35.31 -2.00
N VAL A 231 8.20 -35.57 -1.69
CA VAL A 231 7.70 -35.92 -0.36
C VAL A 231 6.87 -37.19 -0.47
N LYS A 232 7.06 -38.12 0.46
CA LYS A 232 6.27 -39.36 0.53
C LYS A 232 4.83 -39.06 0.93
N THR A 233 3.88 -39.78 0.33
CA THR A 233 2.45 -39.62 0.60
C THR A 233 2.10 -39.87 2.08
N THR A 234 2.80 -40.81 2.74
CA THR A 234 2.61 -41.12 4.16
C THR A 234 3.00 -39.95 5.08
N ASP A 235 4.14 -39.32 4.81
CA ASP A 235 4.61 -38.16 5.57
C ASP A 235 3.70 -36.94 5.36
N LEU A 236 3.26 -36.71 4.11
CA LEU A 236 2.30 -35.65 3.80
C LEU A 236 0.93 -35.88 4.47
N ALA A 237 0.44 -37.12 4.48
CA ALA A 237 -0.81 -37.50 5.14
C ALA A 237 -0.73 -37.32 6.67
N ALA A 238 0.44 -37.58 7.27
CA ALA A 238 0.67 -37.31 8.69
C ALA A 238 0.68 -35.80 8.98
N GLN A 239 1.38 -35.01 8.16
CA GLN A 239 1.51 -33.56 8.38
C GLN A 239 0.17 -32.80 8.17
N THR A 240 -0.65 -33.28 7.23
CA THR A 240 -1.97 -32.70 6.95
C THR A 240 -2.95 -32.90 8.09
N LYS A 241 -2.90 -34.01 8.85
CA LYS A 241 -3.73 -34.21 10.06
C LYS A 241 -3.59 -33.10 11.09
N HIS A 242 -2.39 -32.51 11.22
CA HIS A 242 -2.14 -31.42 12.16
C HIS A 242 -2.55 -30.04 11.63
N SER A 243 -2.68 -29.88 10.31
CA SER A 243 -2.85 -28.57 9.67
C SER A 243 -4.28 -28.35 9.13
N MET A 244 -5.01 -29.43 8.86
CA MET A 244 -6.32 -29.44 8.18
C MET A 244 -7.55 -29.26 9.09
N HIS A 245 -7.39 -28.96 10.39
CA HIS A 245 -8.52 -28.75 11.32
C HIS A 245 -9.61 -29.86 11.27
N GLY A 246 -9.23 -31.11 11.04
CA GLY A 246 -10.16 -32.25 10.95
C GLY A 246 -10.54 -32.70 9.52
N MET A 247 -10.09 -32.01 8.45
CA MET A 247 -10.23 -32.53 7.09
C MET A 247 -9.20 -33.63 6.78
N THR A 248 -9.64 -34.69 6.10
CA THR A 248 -8.78 -35.78 5.63
C THR A 248 -8.22 -35.46 4.24
N LEU A 249 -6.94 -35.77 4.03
CA LEU A 249 -6.31 -35.68 2.72
C LEU A 249 -6.99 -36.70 1.79
N THR A 250 -7.67 -36.21 0.76
CA THR A 250 -8.38 -37.03 -0.23
C THR A 250 -7.90 -36.70 -1.65
N MET A 251 -8.10 -37.60 -2.61
CA MET A 251 -7.76 -37.31 -4.01
C MET A 251 -8.48 -36.06 -4.53
N ARG A 252 -9.73 -35.83 -4.11
CA ARG A 252 -10.49 -34.61 -4.45
C ARG A 252 -9.80 -33.34 -3.94
N SER A 253 -9.15 -33.38 -2.77
CA SER A 253 -8.40 -32.23 -2.24
C SER A 253 -7.09 -31.95 -2.98
N LEU A 254 -6.51 -32.97 -3.63
CA LEU A 254 -5.27 -32.87 -4.40
C LEU A 254 -5.51 -32.62 -5.90
N GLU A 255 -6.68 -32.98 -6.41
CA GLU A 255 -7.04 -32.91 -7.83
C GLU A 255 -6.83 -31.50 -8.41
N SER A 256 -7.31 -30.46 -7.71
CA SER A 256 -7.11 -29.07 -8.14
C SER A 256 -5.63 -28.68 -8.21
N LEU A 257 -4.82 -29.14 -7.25
CA LEU A 257 -3.38 -28.85 -7.21
C LEU A 257 -2.61 -29.58 -8.32
N LEU A 258 -3.03 -30.80 -8.67
CA LEU A 258 -2.48 -31.55 -9.80
C LEU A 258 -2.87 -30.92 -11.14
N GLN A 259 -4.14 -30.51 -11.30
CA GLN A 259 -4.62 -29.82 -12.50
C GLN A 259 -3.90 -28.48 -12.73
N LYS A 260 -3.66 -27.71 -11.65
CA LYS A 260 -2.86 -26.48 -11.67
C LYS A 260 -1.35 -26.73 -11.84
N ARG A 261 -0.91 -27.99 -11.91
CA ARG A 261 0.50 -28.43 -11.97
C ARG A 261 1.37 -27.86 -10.84
N LEU A 262 0.78 -27.63 -9.67
CA LEU A 262 1.47 -27.21 -8.46
C LEU A 262 2.11 -28.40 -7.75
N LEU A 263 1.49 -29.57 -7.85
CA LEU A 263 2.05 -30.85 -7.43
C LEU A 263 2.13 -31.79 -8.64
N GLN A 264 3.11 -32.68 -8.64
CA GLN A 264 3.24 -33.79 -9.57
C GLN A 264 3.19 -35.09 -8.77
N ALA A 265 2.47 -36.10 -9.27
CA ALA A 265 2.37 -37.41 -8.62
C ALA A 265 3.21 -38.43 -9.40
N ALA A 266 4.02 -39.22 -8.69
CA ALA A 266 4.69 -40.39 -9.25
C ALA A 266 3.89 -41.66 -8.88
N PRO A 267 3.18 -42.30 -9.83
CA PRO A 267 2.45 -43.53 -9.55
C PRO A 267 3.40 -44.74 -9.37
N GLN A 268 3.03 -45.67 -8.49
CA GLN A 268 3.81 -46.88 -8.19
C GLN A 268 3.87 -47.90 -9.34
N THR A 269 2.89 -47.89 -10.25
CA THR A 269 2.86 -48.75 -11.45
C THR A 269 2.17 -48.03 -12.61
N SER A 270 2.58 -48.35 -13.84
CA SER A 270 1.99 -47.80 -15.07
C SER A 270 0.54 -48.28 -15.23
N THR A 271 -0.42 -47.51 -14.74
CA THR A 271 -1.84 -47.76 -14.98
C THR A 271 -2.19 -47.33 -16.40
N LYS A 272 -2.65 -48.29 -17.22
CA LYS A 272 -2.99 -48.14 -18.64
C LYS A 272 -4.31 -47.39 -18.92
N ASN A 273 -4.95 -46.76 -17.94
CA ASN A 273 -6.20 -46.03 -18.13
C ASN A 273 -6.10 -44.61 -17.60
N ASN A 274 -6.71 -43.67 -18.33
CA ASN A 274 -6.74 -42.21 -18.12
C ASN A 274 -7.43 -41.74 -16.82
N ASP A 275 -7.66 -42.62 -15.84
CA ASP A 275 -8.26 -42.27 -14.56
C ASP A 275 -7.14 -42.00 -13.54
N LEU A 276 -7.26 -40.88 -12.80
CA LEU A 276 -6.33 -40.53 -11.72
C LEU A 276 -6.32 -41.68 -10.68
N PRO A 277 -5.15 -42.29 -10.40
CA PRO A 277 -5.06 -43.40 -9.46
C PRO A 277 -5.46 -42.94 -8.04
N GLY A 278 -6.08 -43.84 -7.27
CA GLY A 278 -6.37 -43.60 -5.85
C GLY A 278 -5.11 -43.24 -5.05
N LEU A 279 -5.27 -42.51 -3.95
CA LEU A 279 -4.18 -41.98 -3.12
C LEU A 279 -3.19 -43.06 -2.65
N GLU A 280 -3.67 -44.30 -2.58
CA GLU A 280 -2.95 -45.53 -2.21
C GLU A 280 -1.89 -45.96 -3.24
N PHE A 281 -2.01 -45.53 -4.49
CA PHE A 281 -1.11 -45.90 -5.59
C PHE A 281 -0.07 -44.82 -5.91
N ILE A 282 -0.06 -43.71 -5.17
CA ILE A 282 0.89 -42.60 -5.33
C ILE A 282 1.93 -42.70 -4.22
N GLU A 283 3.18 -42.97 -4.57
CA GLU A 283 4.26 -43.11 -3.59
C GLU A 283 4.76 -41.75 -3.10
N LYS A 284 4.97 -40.82 -4.04
CA LYS A 284 5.58 -39.52 -3.79
C LYS A 284 4.87 -38.43 -4.59
N PHE A 285 4.80 -37.25 -3.99
CA PHE A 285 4.46 -36.01 -4.67
C PHE A 285 5.71 -35.16 -4.81
N SER A 286 5.94 -34.58 -5.98
CA SER A 286 7.06 -33.66 -6.24
C SER A 286 6.57 -32.29 -6.70
N ALA A 287 7.32 -31.26 -6.32
CA ALA A 287 7.01 -29.88 -6.70
C ALA A 287 8.24 -28.97 -6.65
N ASP A 288 8.12 -27.80 -7.29
CA ASP A 288 9.09 -26.71 -7.17
C ASP A 288 8.88 -26.04 -5.80
N PHE A 289 9.84 -26.28 -4.90
CA PHE A 289 9.76 -25.82 -3.52
C PHE A 289 9.71 -24.30 -3.41
N ASP A 290 10.57 -23.59 -4.13
CA ASP A 290 10.65 -22.12 -4.07
C ASP A 290 9.37 -21.49 -4.60
N ARG A 291 8.81 -22.05 -5.67
CA ARG A 291 7.53 -21.58 -6.22
C ARG A 291 6.38 -21.80 -5.24
N LEU A 292 6.32 -22.96 -4.59
CA LEU A 292 5.27 -23.25 -3.60
C LEU A 292 5.41 -22.38 -2.35
N LEU A 293 6.63 -22.16 -1.86
CA LEU A 293 6.90 -21.30 -0.72
C LEU A 293 6.39 -19.87 -0.98
N ASN A 294 6.71 -19.31 -2.14
CA ASN A 294 6.22 -17.98 -2.55
C ASN A 294 4.70 -17.95 -2.68
N LEU A 295 4.09 -19.00 -3.23
CA LEU A 295 2.63 -19.06 -3.39
C LEU A 295 1.91 -19.15 -2.03
N VAL A 296 2.46 -19.88 -1.06
CA VAL A 296 1.93 -19.96 0.30
C VAL A 296 2.05 -18.61 1.01
N GLU A 297 3.20 -17.94 0.91
CA GLU A 297 3.40 -16.60 1.48
C GLU A 297 2.50 -15.54 0.83
N LEU A 298 2.31 -15.58 -0.50
CA LEU A 298 1.35 -14.72 -1.20
C LEU A 298 -0.05 -14.84 -0.59
N ASN A 299 -0.53 -16.07 -0.38
CA ASN A 299 -1.85 -16.34 0.18
C ASN A 299 -1.96 -16.00 1.68
N ARG A 300 -0.83 -15.82 2.37
CA ARG A 300 -0.78 -15.27 3.74
C ARG A 300 -0.85 -13.75 3.75
N ILE A 301 -0.13 -13.09 2.84
CA ILE A 301 -0.01 -11.63 2.77
C ILE A 301 -1.27 -11.01 2.16
N TYR A 302 -1.76 -11.58 1.06
CA TYR A 302 -2.81 -10.99 0.23
C TYR A 302 -4.11 -10.63 1.00
N PRO A 303 -4.66 -11.47 1.88
CA PRO A 303 -5.86 -11.10 2.66
C PRO A 303 -5.61 -10.00 3.69
N LEU A 304 -4.38 -9.87 4.19
CA LEU A 304 -3.99 -8.86 5.18
C LEU A 304 -3.67 -7.50 4.52
N LEU A 305 -3.41 -7.51 3.21
CA LEU A 305 -3.04 -6.34 2.44
C LEU A 305 -4.13 -5.28 2.46
N ASP A 306 -5.38 -5.66 2.15
CA ASP A 306 -6.52 -4.74 2.11
C ASP A 306 -6.70 -4.07 3.49
N LYS A 307 -6.55 -4.84 4.58
CA LYS A 307 -6.62 -4.29 5.95
C LYS A 307 -5.48 -3.30 6.21
N LYS A 308 -4.22 -3.64 5.92
CA LYS A 308 -3.08 -2.73 6.16
C LYS A 308 -3.17 -1.45 5.31
N LEU A 309 -3.58 -1.54 4.05
CA LEU A 309 -3.73 -0.37 3.17
C LEU A 309 -4.84 0.59 3.63
N ILE A 310 -5.85 0.08 4.35
CA ILE A 310 -6.92 0.90 4.94
C ILE A 310 -6.55 1.39 6.35
N THR A 311 -5.82 0.60 7.15
CA THR A 311 -5.54 0.91 8.57
C THR A 311 -4.32 1.82 8.76
N VAL A 312 -3.39 1.88 7.81
CA VAL A 312 -2.19 2.76 7.85
C VAL A 312 -2.53 4.24 7.51
N GLN A 313 -3.82 4.53 7.33
CA GLN A 313 -4.35 5.85 6.98
C GLN A 313 -4.32 6.80 8.18
#